data_AF-A0A6N6KAR5-F1
#
_entry.id   AF-A0A6N6KAR5-F1
#
_cell.length_a   1.000
_cell.length_b   1.000
_cell.length_c   1.000
_cell.angle_alpha   90.00
_cell.angle_beta   90.00
_cell.angle_gamma   90.00
#
_symmetry.space_group_name_H-M   'P 1'
#
loop_
_entity.id
_entity.type
_entity.pdbx_description
1 polymer ?
#
loop_
_entity_poly.entity_id
_entity_poly.type
_entity_poly.pdbx_seq_one_letter_code
_entity_poly.pdbx_strand_id
1 'polypeptide(L)'
;KACGFNSEGEHDPNTALDRDVDNNNWLDDTADGPVTAVLVFDDGSKEEIEGNAWVVATDPSYAPQTLNVVSLWDEIFTNFLENLNLDPEIYKNGAYQQDFKPHFDDEIFPTLNAAHLQMWNTNLPQGARRAHQRMSELSEQPPAGINILSIIRNPNPKDSSEFSTGSPLMPLSLGDSGKSFLTVTTTQYFFLEQWYNGNSVGAPSKKLGPGEFLDKATLVNCLGGRFSPGIDMTFIIRDPNLFNQNWQDPAIGPFRINKKAMDYATSNEGTPFLGVGYTPLRTNPVEPGDICKFMAIPWHTDYNSCATHTPNPNPGGALTEQNARSGVNTTLFWSWPAQRPVAVYTFDDLKANNGTLPTQRYSVRGEGTEVGELSHQNPFPAENVGRYQNRKLILINWHRIGTIIQGPAIKDYPSDFDKNYYLEVSSQFKQDESNLVEPWPNTVTDQTAPPED
;
A
#
# COMPACT_ATOMS: atom_id res chain seq x y z
N LYS A 1 5.14 -8.18 16.80
CA LYS A 1 6.09 -9.17 17.38
C LYS A 1 5.89 -10.48 16.66
N ALA A 2 6.91 -11.33 16.60
CA ALA A 2 6.83 -12.65 15.97
C ALA A 2 7.59 -13.69 16.79
N CYS A 3 7.18 -14.95 16.69
CA CYS A 3 7.73 -16.07 17.44
C CYS A 3 7.70 -17.36 16.60
N GLY A 4 8.82 -18.07 16.56
CA GLY A 4 8.92 -19.40 15.97
C GLY A 4 8.67 -20.50 17.00
N PHE A 5 8.10 -21.62 16.57
CA PHE A 5 7.85 -22.80 17.41
C PHE A 5 8.27 -24.12 16.74
N ASN A 6 8.39 -25.19 17.52
CA ASN A 6 8.71 -26.54 17.04
C ASN A 6 7.43 -27.37 16.76
N SER A 7 7.57 -28.64 16.37
CA SER A 7 6.42 -29.52 16.10
C SER A 7 5.52 -29.78 17.31
N GLU A 8 6.04 -29.57 18.52
CA GLU A 8 5.35 -29.73 19.79
C GLU A 8 4.65 -28.44 20.25
N GLY A 9 4.78 -27.34 19.50
CA GLY A 9 4.20 -26.04 19.85
C GLY A 9 5.01 -25.25 20.87
N GLU A 10 6.24 -25.66 21.15
CA GLU A 10 7.15 -24.98 22.08
C GLU A 10 7.97 -23.93 21.34
N HIS A 11 8.27 -22.80 21.99
CA HIS A 11 9.10 -21.74 21.43
C HIS A 11 10.47 -22.29 20.97
N ASP A 12 10.85 -22.02 19.72
CA ASP A 12 12.14 -22.38 19.15
C ASP A 12 12.78 -21.18 18.40
N PRO A 13 13.90 -20.61 18.89
CA PRO A 13 14.58 -19.52 18.20
C PRO A 13 15.27 -19.97 16.90
N ASN A 14 15.42 -21.28 16.69
CA ASN A 14 16.09 -21.85 15.53
C ASN A 14 15.13 -22.15 14.38
N THR A 15 13.80 -21.99 14.57
CA THR A 15 12.82 -22.18 13.49
C THR A 15 13.24 -21.41 12.25
N ALA A 16 13.16 -22.08 11.10
CA ALA A 16 13.56 -21.52 9.82
C ALA A 16 12.65 -20.34 9.45
N LEU A 17 13.23 -19.31 8.85
CA LEU A 17 12.53 -18.11 8.38
C LEU A 17 13.12 -17.70 7.03
N ASP A 18 12.80 -18.48 6.01
CA ASP A 18 13.43 -18.47 4.68
C ASP A 18 12.48 -17.99 3.57
N ARG A 19 11.19 -17.77 3.87
CA ARG A 19 10.19 -17.29 2.92
C ARG A 19 9.76 -15.86 3.21
N ASP A 20 9.29 -15.19 2.17
CA ASP A 20 8.80 -13.81 2.27
C ASP A 20 7.39 -13.74 2.86
N VAL A 21 6.55 -14.74 2.58
CA VAL A 21 5.13 -14.74 2.93
C VAL A 21 4.78 -15.91 3.86
N ASP A 22 4.97 -17.15 3.38
CA ASP A 22 4.50 -18.35 4.08
C ASP A 22 5.64 -19.04 4.86
N ASN A 23 5.75 -18.77 6.16
CA ASN A 23 6.72 -19.46 7.02
C ASN A 23 6.03 -20.41 8.00
N ASN A 24 6.29 -21.71 7.85
CA ASN A 24 5.73 -22.73 8.76
C ASN A 24 6.27 -22.56 10.18
N ASN A 25 5.42 -22.85 11.16
CA ASN A 25 5.71 -22.78 12.58
C ASN A 25 6.10 -21.38 13.09
N TRP A 26 5.47 -20.35 12.53
CA TRP A 26 5.57 -18.97 13.01
C TRP A 26 4.21 -18.41 13.40
N LEU A 27 4.22 -17.51 14.39
CA LEU A 27 3.10 -16.66 14.77
C LEU A 27 3.59 -15.21 14.79
N ASP A 28 2.69 -14.28 14.53
CA ASP A 28 2.86 -12.87 14.86
C ASP A 28 1.67 -12.34 15.68
N ASP A 29 1.66 -11.03 15.92
CA ASP A 29 0.61 -10.33 16.67
C ASP A 29 -0.30 -9.49 15.79
N THR A 30 -0.33 -9.74 14.48
CA THR A 30 -1.41 -9.22 13.63
C THR A 30 -2.71 -9.92 14.01
N ALA A 31 -3.79 -9.17 13.97
CA ALA A 31 -5.11 -9.68 14.36
C ALA A 31 -6.19 -8.81 13.77
N ASP A 32 -7.37 -9.38 13.62
CA ASP A 32 -8.56 -8.63 13.27
C ASP A 32 -9.78 -9.20 13.98
N GLY A 33 -10.81 -8.37 14.14
CA GLY A 33 -12.05 -8.83 14.74
C GLY A 33 -13.13 -7.78 14.79
N PRO A 34 -14.36 -8.21 15.13
CA PRO A 34 -15.49 -7.31 15.19
C PRO A 34 -15.44 -6.39 16.40
N VAL A 35 -15.94 -5.17 16.20
CA VAL A 35 -16.23 -4.21 17.28
C VAL A 35 -17.74 -4.00 17.32
N THR A 36 -18.35 -4.34 18.46
CA THR A 36 -19.79 -4.20 18.72
C THR A 36 -20.03 -3.35 19.96
N ALA A 37 -21.15 -2.62 19.99
CA ALA A 37 -21.53 -1.79 21.12
C ALA A 37 -22.99 -2.01 21.49
N VAL A 38 -23.32 -1.78 22.76
CA VAL A 38 -24.68 -1.80 23.29
C VAL A 38 -24.89 -0.48 24.03
N LEU A 39 -25.89 0.28 23.63
CA LEU A 39 -26.33 1.46 24.37
C LEU A 39 -27.11 1.01 25.59
N VAL A 40 -26.85 1.63 26.73
CA VAL A 40 -27.62 1.44 27.97
C VAL A 40 -28.20 2.79 28.34
N PHE A 41 -29.52 2.90 28.33
CA PHE A 41 -30.25 4.13 28.62
C PHE A 41 -30.48 4.31 30.12
N ASP A 42 -30.82 5.54 30.54
CA ASP A 42 -31.04 5.89 31.95
C ASP A 42 -32.19 5.10 32.60
N ASP A 43 -33.15 4.61 31.81
CA ASP A 43 -34.25 3.77 32.27
C ASP A 43 -33.87 2.28 32.38
N GLY A 44 -32.62 1.93 32.05
CA GLY A 44 -32.09 0.58 32.05
C GLY A 44 -32.38 -0.24 30.80
N SER A 45 -33.12 0.32 29.82
CA SER A 45 -33.29 -0.31 28.51
C SER A 45 -31.96 -0.36 27.75
N LYS A 46 -31.85 -1.30 26.81
CA LYS A 46 -30.63 -1.54 26.04
C LYS A 46 -30.96 -1.65 24.56
N GLU A 47 -30.07 -1.11 23.73
CA GLU A 47 -30.13 -1.22 22.28
C GLU A 47 -28.77 -1.66 21.74
N GLU A 48 -28.73 -2.74 20.96
CA GLU A 48 -27.52 -3.16 20.27
C GLU A 48 -27.31 -2.29 19.03
N ILE A 49 -26.06 -1.88 18.78
CA ILE A 49 -25.74 -1.15 17.56
C ILE A 49 -25.63 -2.13 16.39
N GLU A 50 -26.56 -2.05 15.44
CA GLU A 50 -26.61 -2.93 14.26
C GLU A 50 -25.42 -2.74 13.31
N GLY A 51 -25.03 -1.48 13.06
CA GLY A 51 -23.84 -1.12 12.31
C GLY A 51 -22.55 -1.51 13.06
N ASN A 52 -22.11 -2.75 12.89
CA ASN A 52 -20.87 -3.23 13.49
C ASN A 52 -19.64 -2.63 12.80
N ALA A 53 -18.58 -2.41 13.56
CA ALA A 53 -17.26 -2.08 13.03
C ALA A 53 -16.35 -3.32 13.01
N TRP A 54 -15.18 -3.16 12.42
CA TRP A 54 -14.11 -4.14 12.42
C TRP A 54 -12.79 -3.44 12.69
N VAL A 55 -11.93 -4.05 13.49
CA VAL A 55 -10.57 -3.55 13.74
C VAL A 55 -9.58 -4.50 13.08
N VAL A 56 -8.56 -3.94 12.44
CA VAL A 56 -7.43 -4.68 11.88
C VAL A 56 -6.14 -4.09 12.47
N ALA A 57 -5.32 -4.95 13.06
CA ALA A 57 -3.98 -4.62 13.51
C ALA A 57 -2.97 -5.14 12.48
N THR A 58 -2.24 -4.21 11.85
CA THR A 58 -1.26 -4.49 10.79
C THR A 58 0.10 -3.87 11.16
N ASP A 59 1.04 -3.85 10.20
CA ASP A 59 2.34 -3.23 10.36
C ASP A 59 2.28 -1.71 10.61
N PRO A 60 3.37 -1.08 11.09
CA PRO A 60 3.43 0.37 11.20
C PRO A 60 3.49 1.05 9.83
N SER A 61 2.71 2.12 9.65
CA SER A 61 2.92 3.05 8.55
C SER A 61 4.12 3.96 8.86
N TYR A 62 5.24 3.73 8.16
CA TYR A 62 6.45 4.53 8.36
C TYR A 62 6.41 5.88 7.62
N ALA A 63 5.43 6.12 6.74
CA ALA A 63 5.21 7.42 6.12
C ALA A 63 3.72 7.81 6.16
N PRO A 64 3.17 8.07 7.36
CA PRO A 64 1.72 8.21 7.57
C PRO A 64 1.11 9.45 6.88
N GLN A 65 1.94 10.37 6.39
CA GLN A 65 1.49 11.57 5.65
C GLN A 65 1.62 11.41 4.13
N THR A 66 2.08 10.26 3.64
CA THR A 66 2.14 9.94 2.20
C THR A 66 1.07 8.92 1.86
N LEU A 67 0.15 9.28 0.96
CA LEU A 67 -0.96 8.41 0.60
C LEU A 67 -0.58 7.38 -0.46
N ASN A 68 -1.27 6.24 -0.44
CA ASN A 68 -1.25 5.29 -1.55
C ASN A 68 -2.01 5.89 -2.76
N VAL A 69 -1.48 5.70 -3.98
CA VAL A 69 -2.20 6.11 -5.20
C VAL A 69 -3.50 5.32 -5.37
N VAL A 70 -3.52 4.07 -4.89
CA VAL A 70 -4.72 3.25 -4.74
C VAL A 70 -4.82 2.85 -3.29
N SER A 71 -5.85 3.31 -2.60
CA SER A 71 -6.13 3.04 -1.19
C SER A 71 -7.21 1.97 -1.02
N LEU A 72 -7.39 1.45 0.21
CA LEU A 72 -8.52 0.55 0.49
C LEU A 72 -9.86 1.26 0.24
N TRP A 73 -9.95 2.57 0.47
CA TRP A 73 -11.15 3.32 0.13
C TRP A 73 -11.46 3.21 -1.36
N ASP A 74 -10.47 3.38 -2.23
CA ASP A 74 -10.68 3.38 -3.69
C ASP A 74 -11.16 2.01 -4.18
N GLU A 75 -10.57 0.93 -3.67
CA GLU A 75 -10.97 -0.45 -4.00
C GLU A 75 -12.36 -0.80 -3.46
N ILE A 76 -12.65 -0.47 -2.20
CA ILE A 76 -13.96 -0.74 -1.57
C ILE A 76 -15.04 0.08 -2.27
N PHE A 77 -14.81 1.37 -2.53
CA PHE A 77 -15.75 2.23 -3.23
C PHE A 77 -16.03 1.71 -4.65
N THR A 78 -14.99 1.31 -5.39
CA THR A 78 -15.14 0.69 -6.71
C THR A 78 -15.98 -0.58 -6.64
N ASN A 79 -15.69 -1.48 -5.68
CA ASN A 79 -16.47 -2.72 -5.49
C ASN A 79 -17.94 -2.43 -5.18
N PHE A 80 -18.21 -1.46 -4.30
CA PHE A 80 -19.57 -1.06 -3.95
C PHE A 80 -20.32 -0.43 -5.12
N LEU A 81 -19.66 0.36 -5.96
CA LEU A 81 -20.25 0.89 -7.19
C LEU A 81 -20.59 -0.23 -8.18
N GLU A 82 -19.61 -1.08 -8.48
CA GLU A 82 -19.72 -2.06 -9.57
C GLU A 82 -20.56 -3.28 -9.22
N ASN A 83 -20.51 -3.74 -7.96
CA ASN A 83 -21.12 -5.00 -7.54
C ASN A 83 -22.29 -4.83 -6.55
N LEU A 84 -22.38 -3.68 -5.86
CA LEU A 84 -23.42 -3.44 -4.86
C LEU A 84 -24.35 -2.27 -5.20
N ASN A 85 -24.20 -1.62 -6.36
CA ASN A 85 -25.08 -0.53 -6.83
C ASN A 85 -25.15 0.63 -5.80
N LEU A 86 -24.00 1.02 -5.25
CA LEU A 86 -23.87 2.11 -4.29
C LEU A 86 -24.37 3.45 -4.84
N ASP A 87 -24.01 3.76 -6.08
CA ASP A 87 -24.39 5.03 -6.72
C ASP A 87 -24.70 4.87 -8.22
N PRO A 88 -25.99 4.72 -8.58
CA PRO A 88 -26.43 4.61 -9.97
C PRO A 88 -26.15 5.83 -10.84
N GLU A 89 -25.82 6.99 -10.26
CA GLU A 89 -25.38 8.17 -11.03
C GLU A 89 -23.95 8.01 -11.54
N ILE A 90 -23.13 7.17 -10.90
CA ILE A 90 -21.75 6.88 -11.31
C ILE A 90 -21.70 5.59 -12.12
N TYR A 91 -22.32 4.52 -11.62
CA TYR A 91 -22.25 3.19 -12.23
C TYR A 91 -23.62 2.50 -12.21
N LYS A 92 -24.10 2.10 -13.38
CA LYS A 92 -25.40 1.44 -13.53
C LYS A 92 -25.40 0.50 -14.72
N ASN A 93 -26.06 -0.65 -14.57
CA ASN A 93 -26.22 -1.65 -15.63
C ASN A 93 -24.89 -2.09 -16.27
N GLY A 94 -23.82 -2.22 -15.48
CA GLY A 94 -22.53 -2.68 -15.96
C GLY A 94 -21.65 -1.62 -16.63
N ALA A 95 -21.99 -0.32 -16.50
CA ALA A 95 -21.26 0.76 -17.16
C ALA A 95 -21.17 2.04 -16.30
N TYR A 96 -20.05 2.75 -16.44
CA TYR A 96 -19.87 4.11 -15.92
C TYR A 96 -20.71 5.12 -16.71
N GLN A 97 -21.41 6.01 -16.00
CA GLN A 97 -22.30 7.00 -16.60
C GLN A 97 -21.51 8.21 -17.10
N GLN A 98 -21.40 8.35 -18.42
CA GLN A 98 -20.52 9.33 -19.09
C GLN A 98 -20.90 10.80 -18.83
N ASP A 99 -22.11 11.07 -18.36
CA ASP A 99 -22.58 12.39 -17.96
C ASP A 99 -22.27 12.74 -16.49
N PHE A 100 -21.75 11.79 -15.70
CA PHE A 100 -21.28 12.04 -14.35
C PHE A 100 -20.12 13.04 -14.33
N LYS A 101 -20.15 13.97 -13.38
CA LYS A 101 -19.18 15.07 -13.26
C LYS A 101 -18.47 14.96 -11.91
N PRO A 102 -17.24 14.42 -11.88
CA PRO A 102 -16.55 14.26 -10.62
C PRO A 102 -16.08 15.61 -10.06
N HIS A 103 -16.26 15.83 -8.77
CA HIS A 103 -15.72 16.95 -8.04
C HIS A 103 -14.20 16.79 -7.87
N PHE A 104 -13.44 17.76 -8.38
CA PHE A 104 -11.98 17.66 -8.46
C PHE A 104 -11.31 17.38 -7.11
N ASP A 105 -11.66 18.14 -6.07
CA ASP A 105 -10.99 18.06 -4.77
C ASP A 105 -11.24 16.72 -4.04
N ASP A 106 -12.38 16.07 -4.31
CA ASP A 106 -12.82 14.87 -3.58
C ASP A 106 -12.47 13.56 -4.32
N GLU A 107 -12.46 13.59 -5.67
CA GLU A 107 -12.46 12.40 -6.52
C GLU A 107 -11.27 12.34 -7.50
N ILE A 108 -10.57 13.46 -7.74
CA ILE A 108 -9.44 13.54 -8.68
C ILE A 108 -8.14 13.87 -7.94
N PHE A 109 -8.13 15.00 -7.24
CA PHE A 109 -6.95 15.54 -6.58
C PHE A 109 -6.28 14.58 -5.60
N PRO A 110 -7.01 13.77 -4.79
CA PRO A 110 -6.38 12.82 -3.89
C PRO A 110 -5.44 11.83 -4.60
N THR A 111 -5.85 11.30 -5.76
CA THR A 111 -5.04 10.38 -6.57
C THR A 111 -3.78 11.07 -7.13
N LEU A 112 -3.94 12.30 -7.65
CA LEU A 112 -2.84 13.09 -8.18
C LEU A 112 -1.84 13.50 -7.08
N ASN A 113 -2.35 13.91 -5.93
CA ASN A 113 -1.55 14.30 -4.79
C ASN A 113 -0.85 13.09 -4.14
N ALA A 114 -1.48 11.91 -4.10
CA ALA A 114 -0.81 10.68 -3.70
C ALA A 114 0.39 10.37 -4.61
N ALA A 115 0.23 10.53 -5.93
CA ALA A 115 1.35 10.39 -6.87
C ALA A 115 2.47 11.40 -6.57
N HIS A 116 2.12 12.67 -6.31
CA HIS A 116 3.08 13.68 -5.85
C HIS A 116 3.86 13.21 -4.61
N LEU A 117 3.15 12.81 -3.55
CA LEU A 117 3.74 12.49 -2.24
C LEU A 117 4.67 11.26 -2.28
N GLN A 118 4.40 10.27 -3.12
CA GLN A 118 5.24 9.07 -3.22
C GLN A 118 6.68 9.33 -3.70
N MET A 119 6.96 10.50 -4.29
CA MET A 119 8.34 10.88 -4.66
C MET A 119 9.29 10.98 -3.47
N TRP A 120 8.75 11.16 -2.25
CA TRP A 120 9.53 11.29 -1.02
C TRP A 120 9.99 9.96 -0.43
N ASN A 121 9.39 8.87 -0.88
CA ASN A 121 9.63 7.52 -0.37
C ASN A 121 10.32 6.62 -1.42
N THR A 122 10.64 7.20 -2.57
CA THR A 122 11.24 6.55 -3.74
C THR A 122 12.45 7.36 -4.21
N ASN A 123 13.29 6.74 -5.05
CA ASN A 123 14.52 7.32 -5.58
C ASN A 123 14.31 7.68 -7.06
N LEU A 124 13.74 8.86 -7.30
CA LEU A 124 13.42 9.34 -8.65
C LEU A 124 14.47 10.31 -9.20
N PRO A 125 14.74 10.27 -10.52
CA PRO A 125 15.65 11.21 -11.17
C PRO A 125 15.03 12.61 -11.15
N GLN A 126 15.86 13.66 -11.28
CA GLN A 126 15.41 15.06 -11.13
C GLN A 126 14.25 15.43 -12.07
N GLY A 127 14.21 14.89 -13.29
CA GLY A 127 13.11 15.11 -14.23
C GLY A 127 11.78 14.54 -13.73
N ALA A 128 11.79 13.30 -13.21
CA ALA A 128 10.61 12.65 -12.65
C ALA A 128 10.14 13.34 -11.36
N ARG A 129 11.05 13.71 -10.45
CA ARG A 129 10.69 14.51 -9.25
C ARG A 129 9.94 15.79 -9.61
N ARG A 130 10.42 16.52 -10.63
CA ARG A 130 9.73 17.72 -11.13
C ARG A 130 8.34 17.42 -11.71
N ALA A 131 8.16 16.28 -12.37
CA ALA A 131 6.86 15.86 -12.89
C ALA A 131 5.88 15.52 -11.74
N HIS A 132 6.36 14.81 -10.70
CA HIS A 132 5.57 14.51 -9.50
C HIS A 132 5.19 15.78 -8.73
N GLN A 133 6.10 16.75 -8.59
CA GLN A 133 5.81 18.06 -7.97
C GLN A 133 4.68 18.82 -8.67
N ARG A 134 4.60 18.75 -10.01
CA ARG A 134 3.52 19.41 -10.75
C ARG A 134 2.13 18.82 -10.47
N MET A 135 2.04 17.57 -9.99
CA MET A 135 0.73 16.95 -9.74
C MET A 135 -0.03 17.64 -8.61
N SER A 136 0.65 18.18 -7.59
CA SER A 136 0.01 18.96 -6.52
C SER A 136 -0.42 20.37 -6.95
N GLU A 137 -0.03 20.82 -8.14
CA GLU A 137 -0.37 22.13 -8.70
C GLU A 137 -1.57 22.08 -9.66
N LEU A 138 -2.08 20.88 -9.96
CA LEU A 138 -3.23 20.68 -10.82
C LEU A 138 -4.52 21.19 -10.15
N SER A 139 -5.48 21.59 -10.99
CA SER A 139 -6.77 22.14 -10.55
C SER A 139 -7.93 21.47 -11.28
N GLU A 140 -9.17 21.84 -10.94
CA GLU A 140 -10.36 21.39 -11.68
C GLU A 140 -10.28 21.67 -13.19
N GLN A 141 -9.47 22.66 -13.61
CA GLN A 141 -9.16 22.94 -15.00
C GLN A 141 -7.96 22.07 -15.45
N PRO A 142 -8.17 21.11 -16.37
CA PRO A 142 -7.06 20.34 -16.91
C PRO A 142 -6.07 21.23 -17.66
N PRO A 143 -4.75 21.01 -17.50
CA PRO A 143 -3.75 21.79 -18.21
C PRO A 143 -3.81 21.55 -19.73
N ALA A 144 -3.73 22.63 -20.50
CA ALA A 144 -3.66 22.53 -21.95
C ALA A 144 -2.41 21.76 -22.41
N GLY A 145 -2.58 20.78 -23.30
CA GLY A 145 -1.47 20.08 -23.95
C GLY A 145 -0.86 18.92 -23.15
N ILE A 146 -1.40 18.57 -21.98
CA ILE A 146 -1.03 17.35 -21.25
C ILE A 146 -2.18 16.36 -21.35
N ASN A 147 -1.96 15.23 -22.03
CA ASN A 147 -2.87 14.10 -21.98
C ASN A 147 -2.53 13.22 -20.77
N ILE A 148 -3.23 13.39 -19.66
CA ILE A 148 -3.01 12.57 -18.46
C ILE A 148 -3.25 11.08 -18.75
N LEU A 149 -4.19 10.75 -19.63
CA LEU A 149 -4.52 9.36 -19.98
C LEU A 149 -3.41 8.67 -20.77
N SER A 150 -2.47 9.41 -21.39
CA SER A 150 -1.31 8.78 -22.04
C SER A 150 -0.20 8.40 -21.05
N ILE A 151 -0.32 8.78 -19.78
CA ILE A 151 0.66 8.47 -18.73
C ILE A 151 0.07 7.66 -17.58
N ILE A 152 -1.26 7.46 -17.51
CA ILE A 152 -1.91 6.59 -16.53
C ILE A 152 -2.22 5.25 -17.19
N ARG A 153 -1.83 4.15 -16.55
CA ARG A 153 -2.13 2.80 -17.01
C ARG A 153 -3.63 2.54 -16.94
N ASN A 154 -4.20 2.10 -18.06
CA ASN A 154 -5.61 1.78 -18.14
C ASN A 154 -5.90 0.45 -17.42
N PRO A 155 -6.82 0.42 -16.43
CA PRO A 155 -7.20 -0.83 -15.76
C PRO A 155 -7.91 -1.83 -16.68
N ASN A 156 -8.49 -1.35 -17.78
CA ASN A 156 -9.16 -2.14 -18.82
C ASN A 156 -8.52 -1.86 -20.19
N PRO A 157 -7.24 -2.21 -20.38
CA PRO A 157 -6.51 -1.85 -21.59
C PRO A 157 -7.08 -2.59 -22.81
N LYS A 158 -7.13 -1.91 -23.96
CA LYS A 158 -7.47 -2.57 -25.24
C LYS A 158 -6.30 -3.39 -25.80
N ASP A 159 -5.08 -3.06 -25.40
CA ASP A 159 -3.84 -3.74 -25.76
C ASP A 159 -2.92 -3.88 -24.53
N SER A 160 -2.29 -5.04 -24.39
CA SER A 160 -1.38 -5.37 -23.29
C SER A 160 -0.03 -4.64 -23.33
N SER A 161 0.25 -3.83 -24.36
CA SER A 161 1.53 -3.13 -24.51
C SER A 161 1.87 -2.21 -23.32
N GLU A 162 0.88 -1.67 -22.62
CA GLU A 162 1.04 -0.88 -21.37
C GLU A 162 1.69 -1.67 -20.22
N PHE A 163 1.67 -3.00 -20.30
CA PHE A 163 2.22 -3.93 -19.31
C PHE A 163 3.54 -4.57 -19.77
N SER A 164 4.07 -4.19 -20.93
CA SER A 164 5.32 -4.76 -21.45
C SER A 164 6.58 -4.21 -20.78
N THR A 165 6.60 -2.91 -20.48
CA THR A 165 7.80 -2.24 -19.95
C THR A 165 7.56 -1.57 -18.59
N GLY A 166 6.30 -1.29 -18.24
CA GLY A 166 5.94 -0.54 -17.03
C GLY A 166 6.15 0.96 -17.16
N SER A 167 7.26 1.39 -17.74
CA SER A 167 7.57 2.80 -18.01
C SER A 167 6.97 3.30 -19.33
N PRO A 168 6.58 4.60 -19.44
CA PRO A 168 6.57 5.63 -18.40
C PRO A 168 5.21 5.74 -17.68
N LEU A 169 4.44 4.65 -17.64
CA LEU A 169 3.06 4.67 -17.16
C LEU A 169 2.96 4.57 -15.64
N MET A 170 2.02 5.33 -15.09
CA MET A 170 1.72 5.44 -13.67
C MET A 170 0.51 4.59 -13.29
N PRO A 171 0.42 4.07 -12.05
CA PRO A 171 1.43 4.18 -11.00
C PRO A 171 2.73 3.42 -11.35
N LEU A 172 3.86 3.97 -10.92
CA LEU A 172 5.19 3.36 -11.12
C LEU A 172 5.45 2.29 -10.05
N SER A 173 4.53 1.32 -9.96
CA SER A 173 4.49 0.30 -8.92
C SER A 173 4.18 -1.07 -9.50
N LEU A 174 4.63 -2.11 -8.80
CA LEU A 174 4.34 -3.51 -9.10
C LEU A 174 2.85 -3.81 -8.94
N GLY A 175 2.31 -4.72 -9.76
CA GLY A 175 0.90 -5.13 -9.71
C GLY A 175 0.63 -6.31 -8.79
N ASP A 176 -0.66 -6.61 -8.61
CA ASP A 176 -1.15 -7.75 -7.83
C ASP A 176 -0.52 -9.09 -8.26
N SER A 177 -0.68 -10.13 -7.44
CA SER A 177 -0.28 -11.48 -7.86
C SER A 177 -0.88 -11.83 -9.23
N GLY A 178 -0.02 -12.15 -10.20
CA GLY A 178 -0.41 -12.44 -11.58
C GLY A 178 -0.48 -11.20 -12.51
N LYS A 179 -0.20 -10.00 -12.02
CA LYS A 179 -0.14 -8.75 -12.80
C LYS A 179 1.21 -8.05 -12.63
N SER A 180 1.88 -7.73 -13.74
CA SER A 180 3.20 -7.10 -13.70
C SER A 180 3.20 -5.72 -13.03
N PHE A 181 2.18 -4.90 -13.28
CA PHE A 181 2.13 -3.50 -12.85
C PHE A 181 0.77 -3.12 -12.26
N LEU A 182 0.80 -2.20 -11.30
CA LEU A 182 -0.40 -1.63 -10.69
C LEU A 182 -1.14 -0.75 -11.70
N THR A 183 -2.46 -0.71 -11.59
CA THR A 183 -3.31 0.28 -12.25
C THR A 183 -4.03 1.07 -11.17
N VAL A 184 -4.46 2.29 -11.48
CA VAL A 184 -5.55 2.90 -10.70
C VAL A 184 -6.81 2.02 -10.79
N THR A 185 -7.78 2.21 -9.91
CA THR A 185 -9.06 1.50 -10.04
C THR A 185 -9.82 1.94 -11.29
N THR A 186 -10.80 1.15 -11.73
CA THR A 186 -11.70 1.49 -12.83
C THR A 186 -12.46 2.79 -12.55
N THR A 187 -12.87 3.03 -11.30
CA THR A 187 -13.53 4.27 -10.88
C THR A 187 -12.57 5.46 -10.93
N GLN A 188 -11.34 5.34 -10.38
CA GLN A 188 -10.33 6.40 -10.47
C GLN A 188 -9.99 6.75 -11.92
N TYR A 189 -9.85 5.74 -12.79
CA TYR A 189 -9.58 5.95 -14.21
C TYR A 189 -10.74 6.69 -14.90
N PHE A 190 -11.98 6.28 -14.64
CA PHE A 190 -13.17 6.97 -15.15
C PHE A 190 -13.21 8.42 -14.70
N PHE A 191 -12.94 8.70 -13.42
CA PHE A 191 -12.90 10.08 -12.93
C PHE A 191 -11.81 10.90 -13.60
N LEU A 192 -10.60 10.36 -13.75
CA LEU A 192 -9.50 11.01 -14.48
C LEU A 192 -9.85 11.31 -15.95
N GLU A 193 -10.59 10.42 -16.60
CA GLU A 193 -11.11 10.63 -17.96
C GLU A 193 -12.11 11.78 -18.01
N GLN A 194 -13.07 11.82 -17.08
CA GLN A 194 -14.04 12.92 -16.98
C GLN A 194 -13.36 14.25 -16.68
N TRP A 195 -12.40 14.28 -15.77
CA TRP A 195 -11.61 15.47 -15.49
C TRP A 195 -10.86 15.92 -16.75
N TYR A 196 -10.13 15.04 -17.42
CA TYR A 196 -9.41 15.35 -18.66
C TYR A 196 -10.32 15.94 -19.76
N ASN A 197 -11.57 15.47 -19.85
CA ASN A 197 -12.58 15.99 -20.77
C ASN A 197 -13.19 17.35 -20.34
N GLY A 198 -12.77 17.91 -19.21
CA GLY A 198 -13.27 19.18 -18.66
C GLY A 198 -14.59 19.06 -17.90
N ASN A 199 -15.05 17.84 -17.60
CA ASN A 199 -16.37 17.63 -16.98
C ASN A 199 -16.39 17.91 -15.46
N SER A 200 -15.24 18.04 -14.82
CA SER A 200 -15.12 18.37 -13.38
C SER A 200 -15.29 19.85 -13.05
N VAL A 201 -15.23 20.73 -14.04
CA VAL A 201 -15.28 22.18 -13.83
C VAL A 201 -16.63 22.59 -13.23
N GLY A 202 -16.61 23.15 -12.02
CA GLY A 202 -17.81 23.56 -11.30
C GLY A 202 -18.71 22.38 -10.91
N ALA A 203 -18.20 21.15 -10.93
CA ALA A 203 -18.93 19.98 -10.45
C ALA A 203 -19.22 20.13 -8.93
N PRO A 204 -20.44 19.84 -8.47
CA PRO A 204 -20.79 19.98 -7.06
C PRO A 204 -20.08 18.92 -6.21
N SER A 205 -19.60 19.29 -5.03
CA SER A 205 -19.12 18.31 -4.04
C SER A 205 -20.30 17.52 -3.48
N LYS A 206 -20.17 16.19 -3.46
CA LYS A 206 -21.12 15.29 -2.80
C LYS A 206 -20.58 14.97 -1.40
N LYS A 207 -21.11 15.66 -0.39
CA LYS A 207 -20.68 15.48 1.00
C LYS A 207 -21.09 14.09 1.50
N LEU A 208 -20.10 13.36 2.01
CA LEU A 208 -20.32 12.16 2.81
C LEU A 208 -20.98 12.53 4.15
N GLY A 209 -21.80 11.61 4.68
CA GLY A 209 -22.28 11.72 6.06
C GLY A 209 -21.11 11.57 7.06
N PRO A 210 -21.31 11.92 8.34
CA PRO A 210 -20.23 11.86 9.32
C PRO A 210 -19.60 10.47 9.48
N GLY A 211 -20.41 9.40 9.35
CA GLY A 211 -19.93 8.02 9.42
C GLY A 211 -19.08 7.64 8.21
N GLU A 212 -19.61 7.86 7.01
CA GLU A 212 -18.90 7.56 5.77
C GLU A 212 -17.63 8.42 5.61
N PHE A 213 -17.64 9.65 6.13
CA PHE A 213 -16.44 10.48 6.19
C PHE A 213 -15.36 9.85 7.08
N LEU A 214 -15.71 9.28 8.25
CA LEU A 214 -14.76 8.58 9.11
C LEU A 214 -14.27 7.26 8.46
N ASP A 215 -15.15 6.55 7.76
CA ASP A 215 -14.77 5.36 6.98
C ASP A 215 -13.74 5.75 5.90
N LYS A 216 -14.02 6.77 5.08
CA LYS A 216 -13.07 7.30 4.08
C LYS A 216 -11.78 7.77 4.74
N ALA A 217 -11.85 8.60 5.78
CA ALA A 217 -10.68 9.16 6.46
C ALA A 217 -9.75 8.09 7.05
N THR A 218 -10.28 6.94 7.41
CA THR A 218 -9.48 5.79 7.84
C THR A 218 -8.90 5.04 6.64
N LEU A 219 -9.76 4.61 5.72
CA LEU A 219 -9.40 3.70 4.62
C LEU A 219 -8.51 4.31 3.54
N VAL A 220 -8.48 5.65 3.39
CA VAL A 220 -7.56 6.31 2.45
C VAL A 220 -6.08 6.18 2.85
N ASN A 221 -5.80 5.91 4.13
CA ASN A 221 -4.43 5.70 4.61
C ASN A 221 -3.95 4.25 4.39
N CYS A 222 -4.86 3.31 4.14
CA CYS A 222 -4.55 1.91 3.98
C CYS A 222 -4.23 1.54 2.52
N LEU A 223 -3.41 0.52 2.32
CA LEU A 223 -2.96 0.07 0.99
C LEU A 223 -4.10 -0.57 0.19
N GLY A 224 -4.43 -0.03 -0.98
CA GLY A 224 -5.39 -0.60 -1.94
C GLY A 224 -4.76 -1.40 -3.08
N GLY A 225 -3.43 -1.40 -3.19
CA GLY A 225 -2.73 -2.18 -4.21
C GLY A 225 -1.25 -1.83 -4.29
N ARG A 226 -0.37 -2.79 -4.61
CA ARG A 226 -0.72 -4.17 -5.00
C ARG A 226 -1.10 -5.09 -3.84
N PHE A 227 -1.94 -6.08 -4.14
CA PHE A 227 -2.21 -7.23 -3.26
C PHE A 227 -1.34 -8.43 -3.65
N SER A 228 -0.17 -8.55 -3.02
CA SER A 228 0.73 -9.69 -3.14
C SER A 228 1.67 -9.87 -1.93
N PRO A 229 1.16 -10.17 -0.72
CA PRO A 229 -0.26 -10.27 -0.35
C PRO A 229 -0.90 -8.91 -0.06
N GLY A 230 -0.13 -7.86 0.24
CA GLY A 230 -0.65 -6.55 0.67
C GLY A 230 -0.18 -6.23 2.09
N ILE A 231 -0.76 -5.23 2.74
CA ILE A 231 -0.32 -4.79 4.07
C ILE A 231 -1.49 -4.76 5.07
N ASP A 232 -2.39 -3.78 4.98
CA ASP A 232 -3.51 -3.64 5.92
C ASP A 232 -4.54 -4.75 5.72
N MET A 233 -4.91 -4.96 4.46
CA MET A 233 -5.79 -6.01 3.98
C MET A 233 -5.29 -6.49 2.61
N THR A 234 -5.99 -7.44 2.02
CA THR A 234 -5.65 -8.00 0.70
C THR A 234 -6.85 -8.00 -0.24
N PHE A 235 -6.70 -8.65 -1.40
CA PHE A 235 -7.65 -8.80 -2.49
C PHE A 235 -9.09 -9.18 -2.08
N ILE A 236 -9.30 -9.69 -0.86
CA ILE A 236 -10.62 -9.97 -0.30
C ILE A 236 -11.54 -8.75 -0.26
N ILE A 237 -11.01 -7.52 -0.23
CA ILE A 237 -11.85 -6.30 -0.27
C ILE A 237 -12.62 -6.14 -1.59
N ARG A 238 -12.25 -6.88 -2.64
CA ARG A 238 -12.94 -6.91 -3.94
C ARG A 238 -14.10 -7.90 -3.96
N ASP A 239 -14.25 -8.75 -2.94
CA ASP A 239 -15.36 -9.70 -2.85
C ASP A 239 -16.57 -9.04 -2.17
N PRO A 240 -17.71 -8.88 -2.86
CA PRO A 240 -18.90 -8.29 -2.26
C PRO A 240 -19.41 -9.09 -1.05
N ASN A 241 -19.15 -10.41 -0.95
CA ASN A 241 -19.60 -11.23 0.18
C ASN A 241 -18.88 -10.92 1.50
N LEU A 242 -17.75 -10.21 1.45
CA LEU A 242 -17.07 -9.70 2.64
C LEU A 242 -17.95 -8.67 3.37
N PHE A 243 -18.79 -7.95 2.65
CA PHE A 243 -19.59 -6.84 3.17
C PHE A 243 -21.03 -7.26 3.47
N ASN A 244 -21.62 -6.59 4.46
CA ASN A 244 -23.01 -6.80 4.84
C ASN A 244 -23.92 -6.40 3.67
N GLN A 245 -24.75 -7.35 3.22
CA GLN A 245 -25.62 -7.15 2.05
C GLN A 245 -26.81 -6.22 2.33
N ASN A 246 -27.15 -5.98 3.60
CA ASN A 246 -28.22 -5.08 4.02
C ASN A 246 -27.73 -3.63 4.20
N TRP A 247 -26.68 -3.23 3.49
CA TRP A 247 -26.01 -1.94 3.67
C TRP A 247 -26.90 -0.72 3.37
N GLN A 248 -28.00 -0.88 2.62
CA GLN A 248 -28.97 0.18 2.38
C GLN A 248 -29.85 0.47 3.62
N ASP A 249 -29.84 -0.40 4.62
CA ASP A 249 -30.50 -0.12 5.90
C ASP A 249 -29.74 1.02 6.59
N PRO A 250 -30.40 2.16 6.90
CA PRO A 250 -29.75 3.27 7.58
C PRO A 250 -29.22 2.92 8.99
N ALA A 251 -29.67 1.82 9.62
CA ALA A 251 -29.12 1.33 10.88
C ALA A 251 -27.75 0.64 10.71
N ILE A 252 -27.43 0.18 9.51
CA ILE A 252 -26.18 -0.54 9.17
C ILE A 252 -25.23 0.38 8.39
N GLY A 253 -25.72 0.94 7.28
CA GLY A 253 -24.97 1.77 6.35
C GLY A 253 -23.98 1.01 5.45
N PRO A 254 -23.33 1.71 4.50
CA PRO A 254 -22.33 1.14 3.60
C PRO A 254 -21.06 0.70 4.33
N PHE A 255 -20.25 -0.11 3.63
CA PHE A 255 -18.88 -0.49 4.02
C PHE A 255 -18.75 -1.30 5.32
N ARG A 256 -19.83 -1.88 5.83
CA ARG A 256 -19.80 -2.76 7.02
C ARG A 256 -19.43 -4.19 6.64
N ILE A 257 -18.59 -4.83 7.45
CA ILE A 257 -18.20 -6.24 7.28
C ILE A 257 -19.38 -7.16 7.62
N ASN A 258 -19.58 -8.22 6.83
CA ASN A 258 -20.59 -9.27 7.01
C ASN A 258 -20.25 -10.19 8.20
N LYS A 259 -20.25 -9.61 9.41
CA LYS A 259 -19.82 -10.26 10.64
C LYS A 259 -20.71 -11.45 11.01
N LYS A 260 -20.09 -12.56 11.43
CA LYS A 260 -20.78 -13.68 12.09
C LYS A 260 -21.24 -13.27 13.50
N ALA A 261 -22.49 -13.57 13.84
CA ALA A 261 -22.98 -13.41 15.21
C ALA A 261 -22.21 -14.34 16.17
N MET A 262 -21.72 -13.80 17.29
CA MET A 262 -20.91 -14.53 18.26
C MET A 262 -21.75 -14.91 19.48
N ASP A 263 -22.32 -16.11 19.46
CA ASP A 263 -23.04 -16.66 20.60
C ASP A 263 -22.13 -17.53 21.46
N TYR A 264 -21.47 -16.89 22.43
CA TYR A 264 -20.58 -17.58 23.37
C TYR A 264 -21.28 -18.59 24.27
N ALA A 265 -22.62 -18.56 24.40
CA ALA A 265 -23.36 -19.59 25.14
C ALA A 265 -23.28 -20.97 24.48
N THR A 266 -22.93 -21.01 23.18
CA THR A 266 -22.71 -22.26 22.44
C THR A 266 -21.28 -22.78 22.54
N SER A 267 -20.38 -22.04 23.20
CA SER A 267 -18.98 -22.47 23.37
C SER A 267 -18.89 -23.68 24.31
N ASN A 268 -18.06 -24.65 23.93
CA ASN A 268 -17.83 -25.87 24.70
C ASN A 268 -16.33 -26.09 24.85
N GLU A 269 -15.91 -26.52 26.04
CA GLU A 269 -14.51 -26.87 26.29
C GLU A 269 -14.04 -27.99 25.34
N GLY A 270 -12.81 -27.86 24.83
CA GLY A 270 -12.22 -28.84 23.90
C GLY A 270 -12.73 -28.77 22.47
N THR A 271 -13.65 -27.86 22.13
CA THR A 271 -14.13 -27.62 20.76
C THR A 271 -13.77 -26.21 20.32
N PRO A 272 -13.11 -26.01 19.16
CA PRO A 272 -12.88 -24.67 18.62
C PRO A 272 -14.19 -23.91 18.44
N PHE A 273 -14.25 -22.70 19.00
CA PHE A 273 -15.41 -21.83 18.86
C PHE A 273 -15.53 -21.23 17.45
N LEU A 274 -14.38 -20.88 16.87
CA LEU A 274 -14.26 -20.40 15.50
C LEU A 274 -14.09 -21.58 14.54
N GLY A 275 -14.61 -21.41 13.32
CA GLY A 275 -14.45 -22.35 12.22
C GLY A 275 -13.45 -21.84 11.19
N VAL A 276 -13.61 -22.28 9.94
CA VAL A 276 -12.85 -21.75 8.80
C VAL A 276 -13.28 -20.31 8.45
N GLY A 277 -14.49 -19.93 8.84
CA GLY A 277 -15.05 -18.61 8.60
C GLY A 277 -15.27 -18.28 7.12
N TYR A 278 -15.15 -16.98 6.82
CA TYR A 278 -15.16 -16.41 5.48
C TYR A 278 -14.00 -16.95 4.64
N THR A 279 -14.27 -17.15 3.36
CA THR A 279 -13.25 -17.41 2.34
C THR A 279 -13.76 -16.77 1.06
N PRO A 280 -12.89 -16.15 0.23
CA PRO A 280 -13.30 -15.46 -0.97
C PRO A 280 -14.23 -16.28 -1.86
N LEU A 281 -15.23 -15.61 -2.43
CA LEU A 281 -16.26 -16.18 -3.30
C LEU A 281 -17.22 -17.16 -2.59
N ARG A 282 -17.26 -17.15 -1.25
CA ARG A 282 -18.23 -17.89 -0.44
C ARG A 282 -19.07 -16.94 0.39
N THR A 283 -20.24 -17.41 0.82
CA THR A 283 -21.24 -16.62 1.55
C THR A 283 -21.14 -16.78 3.07
N ASN A 284 -20.14 -17.51 3.57
CA ASN A 284 -19.94 -17.64 5.02
C ASN A 284 -19.67 -16.25 5.62
N PRO A 285 -20.30 -15.92 6.75
CA PRO A 285 -20.03 -14.67 7.44
C PRO A 285 -18.61 -14.65 8.02
N VAL A 286 -18.11 -13.45 8.25
CA VAL A 286 -16.74 -13.17 8.67
C VAL A 286 -16.56 -13.40 10.18
N GLU A 287 -15.56 -14.19 10.53
CA GLU A 287 -15.11 -14.51 11.88
C GLU A 287 -13.82 -13.74 12.24
N PRO A 288 -13.48 -13.55 13.53
CA PRO A 288 -12.22 -12.95 13.95
C PRO A 288 -11.02 -13.66 13.34
N GLY A 289 -10.08 -12.91 12.77
CA GLY A 289 -8.91 -13.43 12.07
C GLY A 289 -9.13 -13.68 10.58
N ASP A 290 -10.36 -13.59 10.07
CA ASP A 290 -10.64 -13.86 8.66
C ASP A 290 -10.10 -12.81 7.70
N ILE A 291 -9.80 -11.59 8.18
CA ILE A 291 -9.20 -10.55 7.34
C ILE A 291 -7.69 -10.74 7.25
N CYS A 292 -7.00 -10.98 8.37
CA CYS A 292 -5.54 -11.02 8.43
C CYS A 292 -4.95 -12.39 8.06
N LYS A 293 -5.74 -13.48 8.06
CA LYS A 293 -5.24 -14.83 7.74
C LYS A 293 -4.70 -15.02 6.32
N PHE A 294 -4.93 -14.05 5.42
CA PHE A 294 -4.42 -14.07 4.05
C PHE A 294 -3.10 -13.30 3.88
N MET A 295 -2.60 -12.68 4.95
CA MET A 295 -1.36 -11.91 4.96
C MET A 295 -0.15 -12.81 5.24
N ALA A 296 1.05 -12.26 5.10
CA ALA A 296 2.29 -12.95 5.42
C ALA A 296 2.41 -13.30 6.90
N ILE A 297 3.06 -14.42 7.21
CA ILE A 297 3.34 -14.87 8.57
C ILE A 297 4.84 -15.18 8.73
N PRO A 298 5.58 -14.44 9.58
CA PRO A 298 5.19 -13.15 10.16
C PRO A 298 5.22 -12.02 9.13
N TRP A 299 4.42 -10.97 9.32
CA TRP A 299 4.38 -9.79 8.43
C TRP A 299 5.76 -9.15 8.18
N HIS A 300 6.69 -9.26 9.14
CA HIS A 300 8.04 -8.71 9.04
C HIS A 300 8.79 -9.16 7.80
N THR A 301 8.64 -10.43 7.39
CA THR A 301 9.38 -10.96 6.23
C THR A 301 8.90 -10.36 4.92
N ASP A 302 7.61 -10.08 4.82
CA ASP A 302 7.04 -9.41 3.66
C ASP A 302 7.49 -7.95 3.59
N TYR A 303 7.42 -7.23 4.72
CA TYR A 303 7.94 -5.87 4.82
C TYR A 303 9.43 -5.79 4.43
N ASN A 304 10.24 -6.75 4.89
CA ASN A 304 11.66 -6.84 4.55
C ASN A 304 11.85 -7.09 3.04
N SER A 305 11.14 -8.06 2.48
CA SER A 305 11.25 -8.41 1.07
C SER A 305 10.81 -7.26 0.17
N CYS A 306 9.74 -6.55 0.50
CA CYS A 306 9.07 -5.60 -0.39
C CYS A 306 9.73 -4.22 -0.53
N ALA A 307 11.05 -4.20 -0.81
CA ALA A 307 11.80 -3.05 -1.31
C ALA A 307 11.55 -2.86 -2.83
N THR A 308 12.58 -3.05 -3.65
CA THR A 308 12.54 -2.98 -5.11
C THR A 308 12.63 -4.36 -5.74
N HIS A 309 11.81 -4.65 -6.74
CA HIS A 309 11.82 -5.93 -7.47
C HIS A 309 11.56 -5.75 -8.96
N THR A 310 11.92 -6.76 -9.74
CA THR A 310 11.35 -6.92 -11.07
C THR A 310 9.86 -7.30 -11.01
N PRO A 311 9.07 -7.03 -12.05
CA PRO A 311 7.66 -7.45 -12.11
C PRO A 311 7.45 -8.96 -11.97
N ASN A 312 6.30 -9.37 -11.45
CA ASN A 312 5.90 -10.78 -11.41
C ASN A 312 4.41 -10.95 -11.77
N PRO A 313 4.07 -11.49 -12.96
CA PRO A 313 4.97 -12.06 -13.95
C PRO A 313 5.87 -10.99 -14.57
N ASN A 314 7.12 -11.37 -14.87
CA ASN A 314 8.08 -10.45 -15.49
C ASN A 314 7.88 -10.40 -17.01
N PRO A 315 7.63 -9.24 -17.64
CA PRO A 315 7.58 -9.14 -19.08
C PRO A 315 8.87 -9.64 -19.75
N GLY A 316 8.72 -10.54 -20.72
CA GLY A 316 9.84 -11.23 -21.36
C GLY A 316 10.28 -12.53 -20.67
N GLY A 317 9.63 -12.92 -19.57
CA GLY A 317 9.85 -14.20 -18.88
C GLY A 317 10.66 -14.05 -17.59
N ALA A 318 10.91 -15.18 -16.89
CA ALA A 318 11.68 -15.17 -15.65
C ALA A 318 13.10 -14.63 -15.88
N LEU A 319 13.59 -13.81 -14.96
CA LEU A 319 14.95 -13.27 -15.00
C LEU A 319 15.98 -14.39 -14.79
N THR A 320 17.01 -14.40 -15.62
CA THR A 320 18.16 -15.32 -15.56
C THR A 320 19.42 -14.57 -15.97
N GLU A 321 20.61 -15.07 -15.60
CA GLU A 321 21.88 -14.46 -16.01
C GLU A 321 22.01 -14.34 -17.53
N GLN A 322 21.42 -15.27 -18.28
CA GLN A 322 21.51 -15.31 -19.74
C GLN A 322 20.65 -14.24 -20.41
N ASN A 323 19.44 -13.96 -19.88
CA ASN A 323 18.51 -13.02 -20.50
C ASN A 323 18.55 -11.61 -19.90
N ALA A 324 19.25 -11.40 -18.77
CA ALA A 324 19.40 -10.08 -18.15
C ALA A 324 20.00 -9.01 -19.08
N ARG A 325 20.69 -9.42 -20.16
CA ARG A 325 21.27 -8.51 -21.17
C ARG A 325 20.44 -8.37 -22.44
N SER A 326 19.37 -9.15 -22.62
CA SER A 326 18.47 -9.03 -23.77
C SER A 326 17.17 -9.82 -23.55
N GLY A 327 16.03 -9.14 -23.66
CA GLY A 327 14.72 -9.80 -23.85
C GLY A 327 13.83 -9.95 -22.61
N VAL A 328 14.28 -9.51 -21.43
CA VAL A 328 13.47 -9.46 -20.21
C VAL A 328 13.48 -8.06 -19.59
N ASN A 329 12.43 -7.69 -18.86
CA ASN A 329 12.44 -6.46 -18.08
C ASN A 329 13.35 -6.62 -16.85
N THR A 330 14.41 -5.82 -16.81
CA THR A 330 15.39 -5.76 -15.72
C THR A 330 15.18 -4.56 -14.80
N THR A 331 14.20 -3.71 -15.10
CA THR A 331 13.91 -2.50 -14.33
C THR A 331 13.30 -2.87 -12.99
N LEU A 332 13.77 -2.19 -11.95
CA LEU A 332 13.30 -2.35 -10.60
C LEU A 332 12.17 -1.36 -10.28
N PHE A 333 11.13 -1.85 -9.61
CA PHE A 333 9.95 -1.08 -9.22
C PHE A 333 9.63 -1.32 -7.75
N TRP A 334 8.84 -0.41 -7.17
CA TRP A 334 8.40 -0.50 -5.78
C TRP A 334 7.06 -1.24 -5.66
N SER A 335 6.83 -1.88 -4.51
CA SER A 335 5.52 -2.51 -4.22
C SER A 335 4.52 -1.49 -3.67
N TRP A 336 4.83 -0.84 -2.55
CA TRP A 336 3.95 0.10 -1.84
C TRP A 336 4.74 1.19 -1.10
N PRO A 337 5.39 2.13 -1.82
CA PRO A 337 6.33 3.07 -1.21
C PRO A 337 5.70 4.01 -0.17
N ALA A 338 4.38 4.23 -0.20
CA ALA A 338 3.67 5.01 0.81
C ALA A 338 3.58 4.30 2.18
N GLN A 339 3.46 2.97 2.19
CA GLN A 339 3.40 2.19 3.43
C GLN A 339 4.78 1.67 3.87
N ARG A 340 5.62 1.32 2.88
CA ARG A 340 7.00 0.84 3.04
C ARG A 340 7.94 1.76 2.27
N PRO A 341 8.41 2.85 2.88
CA PRO A 341 9.38 3.74 2.25
C PRO A 341 10.66 2.99 1.88
N VAL A 342 11.23 3.30 0.71
CA VAL A 342 12.42 2.60 0.22
C VAL A 342 13.64 3.49 0.28
N ALA A 343 13.59 4.65 -0.36
CA ALA A 343 14.65 5.65 -0.34
C ALA A 343 14.12 6.95 0.26
N VAL A 344 14.85 7.52 1.21
CA VAL A 344 14.39 8.65 2.04
C VAL A 344 15.46 9.72 2.15
N TYR A 345 15.03 10.97 2.34
CA TYR A 345 15.90 12.03 2.85
C TYR A 345 15.77 12.06 4.37
N THR A 346 16.88 12.15 5.09
CA THR A 346 16.84 12.28 6.56
C THR A 346 16.87 13.74 6.96
N PHE A 347 16.23 14.07 8.09
CA PHE A 347 16.30 15.43 8.63
C PHE A 347 17.71 15.80 9.08
N ASP A 348 18.47 14.85 9.62
CA ASP A 348 19.84 15.09 10.07
C ASP A 348 20.77 15.43 8.90
N ASP A 349 20.65 14.73 7.77
CA ASP A 349 21.43 15.06 6.57
C ASP A 349 21.00 16.38 5.95
N LEU A 350 19.70 16.68 5.94
CA LEU A 350 19.21 17.98 5.47
C LEU A 350 19.81 19.12 6.28
N LYS A 351 19.83 18.97 7.62
CA LYS A 351 20.48 19.92 8.53
C LYS A 351 21.97 20.05 8.26
N ALA A 352 22.67 18.93 8.12
CA ALA A 352 24.10 18.92 7.81
C ALA A 352 24.41 19.57 6.44
N ASN A 353 23.46 19.49 5.50
CA ASN A 353 23.54 20.08 4.17
C ASN A 353 22.85 21.46 4.06
N ASN A 354 22.70 22.18 5.17
CA ASN A 354 22.18 23.56 5.23
C ASN A 354 20.84 23.75 4.51
N GLY A 355 19.90 22.82 4.68
CA GLY A 355 18.55 22.91 4.12
C GLY A 355 18.45 22.51 2.64
N THR A 356 19.53 22.06 2.01
CA THR A 356 19.52 21.52 0.65
C THR A 356 19.36 20.01 0.69
N LEU A 357 18.49 19.43 -0.14
CA LEU A 357 18.29 17.97 -0.17
C LEU A 357 19.62 17.22 -0.43
N PRO A 358 20.03 16.33 0.48
CA PRO A 358 21.25 15.53 0.36
C PRO A 358 21.05 14.32 -0.56
N THR A 359 22.02 13.43 -0.67
CA THR A 359 21.78 12.08 -1.23
C THR A 359 20.81 11.31 -0.33
N GLN A 360 19.92 10.52 -0.93
CA GLN A 360 18.98 9.68 -0.18
C GLN A 360 19.71 8.51 0.50
N ARG A 361 19.09 7.96 1.55
CA ARG A 361 19.48 6.71 2.21
C ARG A 361 18.37 5.67 2.05
N TYR A 362 18.67 4.39 2.22
CA TYR A 362 17.62 3.38 2.30
C TYR A 362 16.87 3.49 3.64
N SER A 363 15.54 3.33 3.65
CA SER A 363 14.74 3.36 4.88
C SER A 363 15.13 2.21 5.84
N VAL A 364 15.40 1.03 5.28
CA VAL A 364 15.95 -0.12 6.01
C VAL A 364 17.44 -0.23 5.67
N ARG A 365 18.29 0.06 6.66
CA ARG A 365 19.74 0.26 6.47
C ARG A 365 20.61 -0.10 7.66
N GLY A 366 20.11 -0.96 8.55
CA GLY A 366 20.84 -1.41 9.73
C GLY A 366 21.89 -2.49 9.40
N GLU A 367 22.67 -2.89 10.40
CA GLU A 367 23.67 -3.96 10.27
C GLU A 367 23.07 -5.24 9.65
N GLY A 368 23.67 -5.74 8.56
CA GLY A 368 23.22 -6.88 7.78
C GLY A 368 22.31 -6.54 6.60
N THR A 369 22.18 -5.26 6.23
CA THR A 369 21.51 -4.85 4.98
C THR A 369 22.44 -4.77 3.78
N GLU A 370 23.75 -4.63 4.00
CA GLU A 370 24.74 -4.50 2.93
C GLU A 370 24.66 -5.66 1.93
N VAL A 371 24.63 -5.32 0.65
CA VAL A 371 24.75 -6.26 -0.46
C VAL A 371 26.10 -6.08 -1.11
N GLY A 372 26.80 -7.20 -1.36
CA GLY A 372 28.05 -7.20 -2.11
C GLY A 372 27.87 -6.80 -3.58
N GLU A 373 28.99 -6.69 -4.29
CA GLU A 373 29.01 -6.25 -5.68
C GLU A 373 28.47 -7.30 -6.66
N LEU A 374 28.17 -6.83 -7.88
CA LEU A 374 27.78 -7.66 -9.01
C LEU A 374 28.88 -8.69 -9.33
N SER A 375 28.52 -9.97 -9.26
CA SER A 375 29.44 -11.09 -9.54
C SER A 375 28.68 -12.29 -10.10
N HIS A 376 29.40 -13.35 -10.51
CA HIS A 376 28.74 -14.61 -10.90
C HIS A 376 28.00 -15.27 -9.72
N GLN A 377 28.41 -15.01 -8.48
CA GLN A 377 27.78 -15.55 -7.28
C GLN A 377 26.62 -14.69 -6.79
N ASN A 378 26.57 -13.42 -7.21
CA ASN A 378 25.50 -12.48 -6.93
C ASN A 378 25.17 -11.71 -8.22
N PRO A 379 24.45 -12.33 -9.17
CA PRO A 379 24.25 -11.77 -10.50
C PRO A 379 23.27 -10.59 -10.51
N PHE A 380 22.46 -10.43 -9.46
CA PHE A 380 21.42 -9.39 -9.34
C PHE A 380 21.47 -8.71 -7.97
N PRO A 381 22.58 -8.06 -7.59
CA PRO A 381 22.74 -7.48 -6.27
C PRO A 381 21.74 -6.33 -6.03
N ALA A 382 21.43 -5.56 -7.07
CA ALA A 382 20.62 -4.34 -6.96
C ALA A 382 19.15 -4.59 -6.57
N GLU A 383 18.60 -5.79 -6.82
CA GLU A 383 17.24 -6.12 -6.35
C GLU A 383 17.20 -6.41 -4.84
N ASN A 384 18.35 -6.65 -4.21
CA ASN A 384 18.47 -7.08 -2.82
C ASN A 384 18.86 -5.96 -1.85
N VAL A 385 18.96 -4.72 -2.33
CA VAL A 385 19.29 -3.54 -1.51
C VAL A 385 18.08 -3.05 -0.69
N GLY A 386 18.37 -2.28 0.36
CA GLY A 386 17.35 -1.66 1.20
C GLY A 386 16.51 -2.67 1.97
N ARG A 387 17.05 -3.84 2.30
CA ARG A 387 16.45 -4.94 3.07
C ARG A 387 17.54 -5.73 3.79
N TYR A 388 17.19 -6.48 4.83
CA TYR A 388 18.13 -7.39 5.50
C TYR A 388 18.37 -8.64 4.66
N GLN A 389 19.64 -9.05 4.54
CA GLN A 389 20.04 -10.27 3.85
C GLN A 389 19.70 -11.52 4.68
N ASN A 390 19.70 -11.39 6.01
CA ASN A 390 19.13 -12.38 6.93
C ASN A 390 17.78 -11.89 7.46
N ARG A 391 16.69 -12.55 7.04
CA ARG A 391 15.30 -12.19 7.43
C ARG A 391 15.08 -12.16 8.94
N LYS A 392 15.82 -12.92 9.76
CA LYS A 392 15.66 -12.84 11.22
C LYS A 392 16.01 -11.46 11.78
N LEU A 393 16.84 -10.67 11.09
CA LEU A 393 17.24 -9.33 11.54
C LEU A 393 16.09 -8.33 11.49
N ILE A 394 15.12 -8.45 10.58
CA ILE A 394 13.97 -7.53 10.57
C ILE A 394 13.10 -7.70 11.83
N LEU A 395 13.01 -8.92 12.38
CA LEU A 395 12.21 -9.20 13.58
C LEU A 395 12.63 -8.38 14.80
N ILE A 396 13.92 -8.09 14.89
CA ILE A 396 14.53 -7.36 16.02
C ILE A 396 14.85 -5.90 15.68
N ASN A 397 14.64 -5.46 14.43
CA ASN A 397 15.03 -4.12 13.98
C ASN A 397 13.90 -3.31 13.32
N TRP A 398 12.72 -3.88 13.07
CA TRP A 398 11.60 -3.15 12.47
C TRP A 398 11.29 -1.83 13.22
N HIS A 399 11.26 -1.88 14.55
CA HIS A 399 11.00 -0.72 15.41
C HIS A 399 12.08 0.37 15.37
N ARG A 400 13.21 0.14 14.68
CA ARG A 400 14.30 1.10 14.52
C ARG A 400 14.19 1.93 13.23
N ILE A 401 13.31 1.53 12.31
CA ILE A 401 13.05 2.28 11.08
C ILE A 401 12.49 3.66 11.46
N GLY A 402 12.99 4.72 10.80
CA GLY A 402 12.51 6.06 11.07
C GLY A 402 11.13 6.32 10.46
N THR A 403 10.49 7.41 10.88
CA THR A 403 9.18 7.81 10.33
C THR A 403 9.36 9.03 9.44
N ILE A 404 8.76 9.02 8.25
CA ILE A 404 8.76 10.13 7.30
C ILE A 404 7.62 11.07 7.65
N ILE A 405 7.95 12.31 7.97
CA ILE A 405 6.98 13.37 8.26
C ILE A 405 7.36 14.67 7.54
N GLN A 406 6.37 15.52 7.30
CA GLN A 406 6.55 16.82 6.67
C GLN A 406 7.36 17.75 7.59
N GLY A 407 8.28 18.53 7.00
CA GLY A 407 9.21 19.42 7.68
C GLY A 407 8.61 20.21 8.85
N PRO A 408 7.51 20.99 8.66
CA PRO A 408 6.89 21.77 9.73
C PRO A 408 6.38 20.96 10.93
N ALA A 409 6.15 19.65 10.77
CA ALA A 409 5.76 18.76 11.86
C ALA A 409 6.97 18.24 12.67
N ILE A 410 8.20 18.44 12.16
CA ILE A 410 9.43 18.03 12.82
C ILE A 410 9.77 19.04 13.92
N LYS A 411 10.08 18.52 15.11
CA LYS A 411 10.56 19.35 16.22
C LYS A 411 11.85 20.07 15.82
N ASP A 412 11.91 21.36 16.11
CA ASP A 412 13.06 22.24 15.81
C ASP A 412 13.40 22.30 14.31
N TYR A 413 12.38 22.22 13.44
CA TYR A 413 12.53 22.47 12.00
C TYR A 413 12.87 23.95 11.73
N PRO A 414 14.00 24.26 11.05
CA PRO A 414 14.35 25.64 10.74
C PRO A 414 13.30 26.32 9.85
N SER A 415 12.92 27.55 10.21
CA SER A 415 11.85 28.28 9.52
C SER A 415 12.19 28.70 8.08
N ASP A 416 13.48 28.73 7.76
CA ASP A 416 14.06 29.05 6.45
C ASP A 416 14.19 27.84 5.52
N PHE A 417 14.01 26.62 6.04
CA PHE A 417 14.00 25.41 5.22
C PHE A 417 12.66 25.26 4.48
N ASP A 418 12.66 24.57 3.35
CA ASP A 418 11.46 24.33 2.55
C ASP A 418 10.42 23.54 3.36
N LYS A 419 9.20 24.06 3.45
CA LYS A 419 8.10 23.48 4.24
C LYS A 419 7.46 22.27 3.55
N ASN A 420 7.77 22.05 2.28
CA ASN A 420 7.21 20.97 1.47
C ASN A 420 8.05 19.69 1.52
N TYR A 421 9.18 19.69 2.25
CA TYR A 421 10.01 18.50 2.37
C TYR A 421 9.38 17.49 3.31
N TYR A 422 9.45 16.21 2.93
CA TYR A 422 9.12 15.07 3.77
C TYR A 422 10.42 14.34 4.10
N LEU A 423 10.67 14.15 5.38
CA LEU A 423 11.97 13.73 5.89
C LEU A 423 11.78 12.62 6.93
N GLU A 424 12.65 11.63 6.87
CA GLU A 424 12.75 10.62 7.91
C GLU A 424 13.34 11.23 9.19
N VAL A 425 12.71 10.93 10.32
CA VAL A 425 13.14 11.30 11.66
C VAL A 425 13.19 10.08 12.57
N SER A 426 13.94 10.19 13.66
CA SER A 426 13.96 9.21 14.76
C SER A 426 14.34 7.78 14.38
N SER A 427 15.09 7.59 13.28
CA SER A 427 15.72 6.30 12.99
C SER A 427 16.68 5.92 14.12
N GLN A 428 16.65 4.65 14.53
CA GLN A 428 17.45 4.12 15.65
C GLN A 428 18.45 3.05 15.22
N PHE A 429 18.80 3.00 13.93
CA PHE A 429 19.91 2.19 13.47
C PHE A 429 21.23 2.74 14.02
N LYS A 430 22.10 1.84 14.50
CA LYS A 430 23.39 2.23 15.08
C LYS A 430 24.44 2.57 14.02
N GLN A 431 24.31 1.94 12.86
CA GLN A 431 25.17 2.10 11.70
C GLN A 431 24.28 2.17 10.46
N ASP A 432 24.76 2.92 9.47
CA ASP A 432 24.17 2.98 8.15
C ASP A 432 24.98 2.05 7.23
N GLU A 433 24.37 0.94 6.82
CA GLU A 433 24.91 0.02 5.81
C GLU A 433 24.13 0.15 4.49
N SER A 434 23.62 1.35 4.19
CA SER A 434 23.00 1.63 2.89
C SER A 434 24.04 1.45 1.79
N ASN A 435 23.73 0.56 0.85
CA ASN A 435 24.30 0.57 -0.48
C ASN A 435 24.02 1.91 -1.20
N LEU A 436 24.64 2.11 -2.36
CA LEU A 436 24.38 3.24 -3.23
C LEU A 436 22.89 3.29 -3.63
N VAL A 437 22.24 4.43 -3.37
CA VAL A 437 20.84 4.65 -3.76
C VAL A 437 20.79 5.15 -5.20
N GLU A 438 20.80 4.22 -6.15
CA GLU A 438 20.73 4.52 -7.59
C GLU A 438 19.34 5.06 -8.01
N PRO A 439 19.23 6.23 -8.66
CA PRO A 439 17.94 6.74 -9.12
C PRO A 439 17.29 5.85 -10.19
N TRP A 440 15.96 5.80 -10.19
CA TRP A 440 15.19 5.12 -11.23
C TRP A 440 15.41 5.76 -12.63
N PRO A 441 15.35 5.01 -13.75
CA PRO A 441 15.20 3.56 -13.85
C PRO A 441 16.50 2.84 -13.52
N ASN A 442 16.53 2.21 -12.36
CA ASN A 442 17.61 1.33 -11.95
C ASN A 442 17.27 -0.11 -12.35
N THR A 443 18.30 -0.90 -12.61
CA THR A 443 18.19 -2.28 -13.10
C THR A 443 18.83 -3.27 -12.13
N VAL A 444 18.49 -4.55 -12.28
CA VAL A 444 19.07 -5.64 -11.47
C VAL A 444 20.60 -5.74 -11.52
N THR A 445 21.24 -5.17 -12.54
CA THR A 445 22.70 -5.20 -12.75
C THR A 445 23.41 -3.91 -12.37
N ASP A 446 22.70 -2.93 -11.82
CA ASP A 446 23.32 -1.67 -11.39
C ASP A 446 24.27 -1.88 -10.21
N GLN A 447 25.21 -0.96 -10.03
CA GLN A 447 26.17 -1.02 -8.94
C GLN A 447 25.49 -0.77 -7.60
N THR A 448 25.92 -1.50 -6.57
CA THR A 448 25.42 -1.37 -5.19
C THR A 448 26.42 -0.66 -4.28
N ALA A 449 27.65 -0.46 -4.72
CA ALA A 449 28.66 0.32 -4.01
C ALA A 449 28.92 1.64 -4.75
N PRO A 450 29.22 2.74 -4.04
CA PRO A 450 29.76 3.92 -4.69
C PRO A 450 31.08 3.57 -5.43
N PRO A 451 31.40 4.21 -6.56
CA PRO A 451 32.67 3.99 -7.24
C PRO A 451 33.84 4.21 -6.27
N GLU A 452 34.85 3.33 -6.29
CA GLU A 452 36.11 3.60 -5.58
C GLU A 452 36.75 4.87 -6.17
N ASP A 453 37.07 5.84 -5.30
CA ASP A 453 37.70 7.12 -5.66
C ASP A 453 39.12 6.96 -6.26
#